data_AF-A0A4P7NZK1-F1
#
_entry.id   AF-A0A4P7NZK1-F1
#
_cell.length_a   1.000
_cell.length_b   1.000
_cell.length_c   1.000
_cell.angle_alpha   90.00
_cell.angle_beta   90.00
_cell.angle_gamma   90.00
#
_symmetry.space_group_name_H-M   'P 1'
#
loop_
_entity.id
_entity.type
_entity.pdbx_description
1 polymer ?
#
loop_
_entity_poly.entity_id
_entity_poly.type
_entity_poly.pdbx_seq_one_letter_code
_entity_poly.pdbx_strand_id
1 'polypeptide(L)'
;MDHSAKPARSSGKEALKKAIIFSIPLFILNYLIVSHLIQDIGLPYFLSAYQPAFYLLFNFILDFIIFNIVLIAFHKLEHHRMTP
;
A
#
# COMPACT_ATOMS: atom_id res chain seq x y z
N MET A 1 39.81 6.02 5.93
CA MET A 1 38.75 5.00 5.96
C MET A 1 37.62 5.57 6.80
N ASP A 2 36.80 6.43 6.21
CA ASP A 2 35.63 7.00 6.88
C ASP A 2 34.40 6.21 6.44
N HIS A 3 34.08 5.15 7.18
CA HIS A 3 32.75 4.56 7.11
C HIS A 3 31.77 5.53 7.77
N SER A 4 31.28 6.47 6.96
CA SER A 4 30.19 7.37 7.29
C SER A 4 28.94 6.53 7.54
N ALA A 5 28.72 6.18 8.81
CA ALA A 5 27.48 5.61 9.30
C ALA A 5 26.38 6.67 9.16
N LYS A 6 25.75 6.75 7.98
CA LYS A 6 24.48 7.48 7.84
C LYS A 6 23.49 6.86 8.83
N PRO A 7 22.91 7.66 9.74
CA PRO A 7 22.11 7.12 10.83
C PRO A 7 20.86 6.46 10.24
N ALA A 8 20.61 5.20 10.59
CA ALA A 8 19.45 4.39 10.17
C ALA A 8 18.08 5.11 10.27
N ARG A 9 18.00 6.19 11.06
CA ARG A 9 16.84 7.08 11.20
C ARG A 9 16.49 7.88 9.93
N SER A 10 17.44 8.16 9.04
CA SER A 10 17.15 8.78 7.73
C SER A 10 16.57 7.76 6.75
N SER A 11 17.04 6.51 6.82
CA SER A 11 16.62 5.43 5.91
C SER A 11 15.15 5.05 6.07
N GLY A 12 14.67 4.88 7.31
CA GLY A 12 13.25 4.56 7.55
C GLY A 12 12.29 5.63 7.02
N LYS A 13 12.69 6.91 7.07
CA LYS A 13 11.89 8.02 6.51
C LYS A 13 11.87 8.02 4.99
N GLU A 14 12.99 7.69 4.34
CA GLU A 14 13.06 7.57 2.89
C GLU A 14 12.28 6.37 2.36
N ALA A 15 12.39 5.21 3.01
CA ALA A 15 11.62 4.01 2.69
C ALA A 15 10.11 4.26 2.83
N LEU A 16 9.67 4.93 3.90
CA LEU A 16 8.27 5.29 4.08
C LEU A 16 7.78 6.23 2.98
N LYS A 17 8.56 7.26 2.64
CA LYS A 17 8.20 8.19 1.56
C LYS A 17 8.05 7.48 0.21
N LYS A 18 8.98 6.58 -0.13
CA LYS A 18 8.92 5.78 -1.36
C LYS A 18 7.71 4.84 -1.36
N ALA A 19 7.44 4.17 -0.23
CA ALA A 19 6.29 3.30 -0.07
C ALA A 19 4.97 4.07 -0.28
N ILE A 20 4.83 5.28 0.28
CA ILE A 20 3.64 6.13 0.07
C ILE A 20 3.48 6.48 -1.41
N ILE A 21 4.52 7.00 -2.05
CA ILE A 21 4.46 7.42 -3.47
C ILE A 21 4.11 6.23 -4.38
N PHE A 22 4.67 5.05 -4.10
CA PHE A 22 4.40 3.84 -4.87
C PHE A 22 2.99 3.27 -4.63
N SER A 23 2.47 3.41 -3.42
CA SER A 23 1.19 2.80 -3.04
C SER A 23 -0.03 3.64 -3.47
N ILE A 24 0.11 4.96 -3.60
CA ILE A 24 -1.02 5.83 -4.04
C ILE A 24 -1.61 5.38 -5.39
N PRO A 25 -0.83 5.16 -6.46
CA PRO A 25 -1.37 4.64 -7.72
C PRO A 25 -2.03 3.27 -7.58
N LEU A 26 -1.48 2.39 -6.72
CA LEU A 26 -2.04 1.07 -6.46
C LEU A 26 -3.41 1.15 -5.79
N PHE A 27 -3.57 2.05 -4.81
CA PHE A 27 -4.85 2.27 -4.13
C PHE A 27 -5.91 2.81 -5.08
N ILE A 28 -5.54 3.78 -5.94
CA ILE A 28 -6.45 4.32 -6.95
C ILE A 28 -6.88 3.22 -7.93
N LEU A 29 -5.94 2.39 -8.38
CA LEU A 29 -6.25 1.27 -9.27
C LEU A 29 -7.17 0.25 -8.60
N ASN A 30 -6.89 -0.11 -7.34
CA ASN A 30 -7.73 -1.02 -6.57
C ASN A 30 -9.15 -0.47 -6.38
N TYR A 31 -9.29 0.82 -6.10
CA TYR A 31 -10.58 1.50 -6.03
C TYR A 31 -11.39 1.39 -7.32
N LEU A 32 -10.75 1.64 -8.47
CA LEU A 32 -11.42 1.53 -9.76
C LEU A 32 -11.88 0.09 -10.04
N ILE A 33 -11.03 -0.90 -9.75
CA ILE A 33 -11.36 -2.32 -9.95
C ILE A 33 -12.53 -2.72 -9.07
N VAL A 34 -12.47 -2.45 -7.77
CA VAL A 34 -13.54 -2.82 -6.83
C VAL A 34 -14.85 -2.09 -7.18
N SER A 35 -14.78 -0.83 -7.61
CA SER A 35 -15.97 -0.08 -8.02
C SER A 35 -16.64 -0.68 -9.26
N HIS A 36 -15.87 -1.07 -10.28
CA HIS A 36 -16.40 -1.77 -11.45
C HIS A 36 -16.98 -3.13 -11.09
N LEU A 37 -16.25 -3.89 -10.28
CA LEU A 37 -16.66 -5.24 -9.88
C LEU A 37 -17.95 -5.22 -9.04
N ILE A 38 -18.11 -4.20 -8.19
CA ILE A 38 -19.37 -3.91 -7.49
C ILE A 38 -20.49 -3.65 -8.50
N GLN A 39 -20.28 -2.82 -9.52
CA GLN A 39 -21.32 -2.53 -10.52
C GLN A 39 -21.69 -3.78 -11.33
N ASP A 40 -20.72 -4.63 -11.67
CA ASP A 40 -20.91 -5.84 -12.48
C ASP A 40 -21.66 -6.95 -11.74
N ILE A 41 -21.54 -7.05 -10.41
CA ILE A 41 -22.19 -8.10 -9.60
C ILE A 41 -23.74 -8.04 -9.67
N GLY A 42 -24.33 -6.96 -10.20
CA GLY A 42 -25.73 -6.97 -10.64
C GLY A 42 -26.78 -7.18 -9.52
N LEU A 43 -26.40 -7.00 -8.26
CA LEU A 43 -27.27 -7.15 -7.09
C LEU A 43 -27.53 -5.78 -6.43
N PRO A 44 -28.38 -4.92 -7.03
CA PRO A 44 -28.58 -3.54 -6.58
C PRO A 44 -29.07 -3.44 -5.12
N TYR A 45 -29.84 -4.43 -4.65
CA TYR A 45 -30.35 -4.47 -3.27
C TYR A 45 -29.32 -4.93 -2.24
N PHE A 46 -28.42 -5.85 -2.62
CA PHE A 46 -27.32 -6.29 -1.76
C PHE A 46 -26.25 -5.20 -1.68
N LEU A 47 -25.97 -4.55 -2.81
CA LEU A 47 -24.96 -3.52 -2.90
C LEU A 47 -25.33 -2.22 -2.19
N SER A 48 -26.59 -1.80 -2.16
CA SER A 48 -26.96 -0.57 -1.44
C SER A 48 -26.74 -0.70 0.08
N ALA A 49 -26.99 -1.87 0.65
CA ALA A 49 -26.82 -2.12 2.08
C ALA A 49 -25.37 -2.45 2.45
N TYR A 50 -24.64 -3.17 1.59
CA TYR A 50 -23.30 -3.67 1.90
C TYR A 50 -22.16 -2.95 1.17
N GLN A 51 -22.44 -1.97 0.29
CA GLN A 51 -21.42 -1.16 -0.40
C GLN A 51 -20.32 -0.67 0.54
N PRO A 52 -20.66 -0.05 1.69
CA PRO A 52 -19.64 0.46 2.61
C PRO A 52 -18.73 -0.65 3.13
N ALA A 53 -19.28 -1.83 3.42
CA ALA A 53 -18.51 -2.98 3.89
C ALA A 53 -17.59 -3.54 2.81
N PHE A 54 -18.04 -3.57 1.55
CA PHE A 54 -17.20 -3.98 0.42
C PHE A 54 -16.05 -3.01 0.18
N TYR A 55 -16.31 -1.70 0.19
CA TYR A 55 -15.23 -0.71 0.09
C TYR A 55 -14.27 -0.80 1.28
N LEU A 56 -14.77 -0.98 2.50
CA LEU A 56 -13.90 -1.13 3.67
C LEU A 56 -12.99 -2.36 3.55
N LEU A 57 -13.55 -3.51 3.14
CA LEU A 57 -12.82 -4.76 3.08
C LEU A 57 -11.83 -4.79 1.91
N PHE A 58 -12.28 -4.42 0.71
CA PHE A 58 -11.52 -4.59 -0.52
C PHE A 58 -10.68 -3.37 -0.91
N ASN A 59 -11.03 -2.17 -0.47
CA ASN A 59 -10.15 -1.01 -0.61
C ASN A 59 -9.34 -0.82 0.66
N PHE A 60 -9.99 -0.48 1.77
CA PHE A 60 -9.25 0.05 2.90
C PHE A 60 -8.35 -0.98 3.59
N ILE A 61 -8.89 -2.15 3.94
CA ILE A 61 -8.13 -3.21 4.62
C ILE A 61 -7.08 -3.80 3.69
N LEU A 62 -7.46 -4.10 2.43
CA LEU A 62 -6.54 -4.65 1.45
C LEU A 62 -5.39 -3.69 1.13
N ASP A 63 -5.70 -2.42 0.88
CA ASP A 63 -4.69 -1.38 0.61
C ASP A 63 -3.75 -1.20 1.79
N PHE A 64 -4.27 -1.25 3.02
CA PHE A 64 -3.43 -1.20 4.21
C PHE A 64 -2.47 -2.40 4.30
N ILE A 65 -2.93 -3.61 3.99
CA ILE A 65 -2.07 -4.80 3.97
C ILE A 65 -0.99 -4.65 2.88
N ILE A 66 -1.38 -4.27 1.67
CA ILE A 66 -0.45 -4.04 0.55
C ILE A 66 0.58 -2.98 0.91
N PHE A 67 0.15 -1.87 1.51
CA PHE A 67 1.04 -0.81 1.97
C PHE A 67 2.12 -1.32 2.92
N ASN A 68 1.73 -2.12 3.92
CA ASN A 68 2.67 -2.69 4.88
C ASN A 68 3.65 -3.65 4.21
N ILE A 69 3.20 -4.46 3.24
CA ILE A 69 4.08 -5.34 2.46
C ILE A 69 5.09 -4.51 1.65
N VAL A 70 4.62 -3.46 0.95
CA VAL A 70 5.46 -2.54 0.17
C VAL A 70 6.47 -1.83 1.09
N LEU A 71 6.04 -1.38 2.27
CA LEU A 71 6.90 -0.73 3.25
C LEU A 71 8.00 -1.68 3.74
N ILE A 72 7.66 -2.92 4.09
CA ILE A 72 8.62 -3.95 4.49
C ILE A 72 9.60 -4.25 3.35
N ALA A 73 9.11 -4.34 2.11
CA ALA A 73 9.94 -4.57 0.93
C ALA A 73 10.96 -3.43 0.75
N PHE A 74 10.54 -2.17 0.79
CA PHE A 74 11.45 -1.02 0.71
C PHE A 74 12.43 -0.97 1.88
N HIS A 75 11.98 -1.27 3.11
CA HIS A 75 12.86 -1.32 4.27
C HIS A 75 13.94 -2.40 4.14
N LYS A 76 13.59 -3.61 3.67
CA LYS A 76 14.56 -4.68 3.38
C LYS A 76 15.53 -4.28 2.27
N LEU A 77 15.03 -3.70 1.18
CA LEU A 77 15.85 -3.25 0.05
C LEU A 77 16.86 -2.19 0.48
N GLU A 78 16.47 -1.27 1.36
CA GLU A 78 17.36 -0.23 1.87
C GLU A 78 18.39 -0.78 2.86
N HIS A 79 18.01 -1.75 3.71
CA HIS A 79 18.96 -2.47 4.57
C HIS A 79 20.03 -3.24 3.78
N HIS A 80 19.63 -4.00 2.76
CA HIS A 80 20.58 -4.71 1.89
C HIS A 80 21.46 -3.78 1.06
N ARG A 81 20.98 -2.58 0.74
CA ARG A 81 21.79 -1.56 0.04
C ARG A 81 22.80 -0.86 0.97
N MET A 82 22.61 -0.93 2.29
CA MET A 82 23.51 -0.35 3.30
C MET A 82 24.52 -1.34 3.88
N THR A 83 24.35 -2.64 3.65
CA THR A 83 25.32 -3.68 4.00
C THR A 83 26.03 -4.14 2.72
N PRO A 84 27.28 -3.69 2.45
CA PRO A 84 28.06 -4.18 1.32
C PRO A 84 28.43 -5.65 1.47
#